data_AF-A0A2A9HEI7-F1
#
_entry.id   AF-A0A2A9HEI7-F1
#
_cell.length_a   1.000
_cell.length_b   1.000
_cell.length_c   1.000
_cell.angle_alpha   90.00
_cell.angle_beta   90.00
_cell.angle_gamma   90.00
#
_symmetry.space_group_name_H-M   'P 1'
#
loop_
_entity.id
_entity.type
_entity.pdbx_description
1 polymer ?
#
loop_
_entity_poly.entity_id
_entity_poly.type
_entity_poly.pdbx_seq_one_letter_code
_entity_poly.pdbx_strand_id
1 'polypeptide(L)'
;MNPAYRLAAALLLPLAFIASACGDSPKKTPLADWVDGLCRAAAALDRDRDAVVEEFSSTDFSKTAEAKKAFAETVEKQRELAKTFRAAVDDLGQPDIDGGKEVVRAFEEQFKENDQRTDDIAKRVAAIPDRADFLAEFQRIADQAGEPDFRAKLVLVAKDHPKVEDLIAAIDDDPDCSRVIFAASPATNPQSEAWVSGVCTALGAWIEALSTGADAINRKLDAAQTPGEVKRILVDFFEQGLADTRALDRALKRLEPPPVRDGKEINRVFTAAGEDLVAAMERLTREVRSADFSTIEQADAEAARFVALIDQLFGDVAASFDELQQYDPEGLDVLIQELPECQF
;
A
#
# COMPACT_ATOMS: atom_id res chain seq x y z
N MET A 1 14.48 -6.30 5.64
CA MET A 1 15.02 -4.91 5.61
C MET A 1 15.73 -4.61 6.91
N ASN A 2 16.85 -3.86 6.89
CA ASN A 2 17.56 -3.41 8.09
C ASN A 2 16.66 -2.41 8.86
N PRO A 3 16.45 -2.53 10.18
CA PRO A 3 15.58 -1.63 10.97
C PRO A 3 15.83 -0.14 10.72
N ALA A 4 17.08 0.25 10.42
CA ALA A 4 17.47 1.62 10.06
C ALA A 4 16.67 2.22 8.87
N TYR A 5 16.32 1.41 7.86
CA TYR A 5 15.57 1.91 6.69
C TYR A 5 14.09 2.18 7.01
N ARG A 6 13.50 1.51 8.01
CA ARG A 6 12.12 1.78 8.45
C ARG A 6 12.02 3.02 9.33
N LEU A 7 13.05 3.31 10.14
CA LEU A 7 13.17 4.57 10.88
C LEU A 7 13.26 5.78 9.94
N ALA A 8 14.01 5.66 8.85
CA ALA A 8 14.16 6.72 7.86
C ALA A 8 12.80 7.17 7.27
N ALA A 9 11.90 6.22 6.96
CA ALA A 9 10.55 6.49 6.48
C ALA A 9 9.66 7.16 7.55
N ALA A 10 9.77 6.74 8.82
CA ALA A 10 9.02 7.32 9.93
C ALA A 10 9.49 8.73 10.35
N LEU A 11 10.69 9.15 9.92
CA LEU A 11 11.24 10.50 10.15
C LEU A 11 10.93 11.48 9.02
N LEU A 12 10.24 11.02 7.97
CA LEU A 12 9.64 11.87 6.96
C LEU A 12 8.41 12.59 7.55
N LEU A 13 8.58 13.16 8.74
CA LEU A 13 7.58 13.89 9.47
C LEU A 13 7.36 15.20 8.72
N PRO A 14 6.21 15.36 8.08
CA PRO A 14 5.90 16.62 7.50
C PRO A 14 5.60 17.54 8.68
N LEU A 15 6.33 18.64 8.78
CA LEU A 15 6.38 19.49 9.96
C LEU A 15 6.06 20.93 9.60
N ALA A 16 5.65 21.78 10.56
CA ALA A 16 5.37 23.16 10.28
C ALA A 16 5.74 24.22 11.36
N PHE A 17 5.43 25.49 11.07
CA PHE A 17 5.37 26.68 11.93
C PHE A 17 4.69 27.82 11.12
N ILE A 18 3.85 28.60 11.79
CA ILE A 18 2.96 29.64 11.23
C ILE A 18 3.68 31.00 11.13
N ALA A 19 3.60 31.65 9.96
CA ALA A 19 3.75 33.09 9.84
C ALA A 19 2.46 33.68 9.27
N SER A 20 1.71 34.39 10.10
CA SER A 20 0.55 35.16 9.68
C SER A 20 0.98 36.36 8.84
N ALA A 21 0.61 36.40 7.55
CA ALA A 21 0.67 37.60 6.74
C ALA A 21 -0.75 38.00 6.32
N CYS A 22 -1.31 38.97 7.05
CA CYS A 22 -2.46 39.73 6.58
C CYS A 22 -2.02 40.71 5.47
N GLY A 23 -2.70 40.70 4.32
CA GLY A 23 -2.88 41.88 3.47
C GLY A 23 -1.97 41.98 2.24
N ASP A 24 -2.35 41.31 1.15
CA ASP A 24 -2.56 41.88 -0.19
C ASP A 24 -3.21 40.80 -1.07
N SER A 25 -3.80 41.18 -2.21
CA SER A 25 -4.30 40.18 -3.17
C SER A 25 -3.13 39.27 -3.59
N PRO A 26 -3.23 37.94 -3.39
CA PRO A 26 -2.10 37.05 -3.62
C PRO A 26 -1.66 37.13 -5.10
N LYS A 27 -0.33 37.18 -5.30
CA LYS A 27 0.28 37.06 -6.63
C LYS A 27 -0.26 35.81 -7.30
N LYS A 28 -0.72 35.93 -8.54
CA LYS A 28 -1.08 34.78 -9.37
C LYS A 28 0.09 34.37 -10.24
N THR A 29 0.33 33.06 -10.34
CA THR A 29 1.42 32.48 -11.12
C THR A 29 0.84 31.45 -12.10
N PRO A 30 1.24 31.45 -13.38
CA PRO A 30 0.77 30.46 -14.35
C PRO A 30 0.93 29.03 -13.81
N LEU A 31 -0.02 28.14 -14.10
CA LEU A 31 -0.05 26.79 -13.55
C LEU A 31 1.29 26.05 -13.72
N ALA A 32 1.86 26.07 -14.93
CA ALA A 32 3.13 25.42 -15.22
C ALA A 32 4.28 25.97 -14.37
N ASP A 33 4.42 27.30 -14.30
CA ASP A 33 5.47 27.95 -13.49
C ASP A 33 5.28 27.69 -11.99
N TRP A 34 4.03 27.59 -11.54
CA TRP A 34 3.68 27.31 -10.16
C TRP A 34 4.05 25.86 -9.79
N VAL A 35 3.68 24.88 -10.61
CA VAL A 35 4.03 23.47 -10.41
C VAL A 35 5.54 23.26 -10.48
N ASP A 36 6.21 23.83 -11.50
CA ASP A 36 7.67 23.80 -11.62
C ASP A 36 8.36 24.38 -10.37
N GLY A 37 7.81 25.47 -9.82
CA GLY A 37 8.28 26.08 -8.58
C GLY A 37 8.09 25.19 -7.36
N LEU A 38 6.90 24.59 -7.22
CA LEU A 38 6.57 23.64 -6.17
C LEU A 38 7.52 22.44 -6.22
N CYS A 39 7.74 21.86 -7.39
CA CYS A 39 8.57 20.67 -7.58
C CYS A 39 10.05 20.95 -7.30
N ARG A 40 10.56 22.13 -7.65
CA ARG A 40 11.90 22.55 -7.22
C ARG A 40 12.01 22.69 -5.71
N ALA A 41 10.99 23.26 -5.06
CA ALA A 41 10.96 23.38 -3.60
C ALA A 41 10.88 21.99 -2.94
N ALA A 42 10.10 21.08 -3.51
CA ALA A 42 9.95 19.71 -3.04
C ALA A 42 11.26 18.92 -3.16
N ALA A 43 11.97 19.04 -4.29
CA ALA A 43 13.27 18.41 -4.49
C ALA A 43 14.35 18.97 -3.54
N ALA A 44 14.29 20.27 -3.19
CA ALA A 44 15.17 20.85 -2.18
C ALA A 44 14.85 20.30 -0.79
N LEU A 45 13.57 20.27 -0.42
CA LEU A 45 13.11 19.69 0.85
C LEU A 45 13.56 18.22 0.99
N ASP A 46 13.36 17.40 -0.04
CA ASP A 46 13.73 15.98 -0.03
C ASP A 46 15.23 15.78 0.22
N ARG A 47 16.07 16.52 -0.51
CA ARG A 47 17.53 16.47 -0.35
C ARG A 47 17.98 16.86 1.04
N ASP A 48 17.44 17.96 1.57
CA ASP A 48 17.83 18.46 2.88
C ASP A 48 17.31 17.54 4.00
N ARG A 49 16.13 16.94 3.80
CA ARG A 49 15.53 15.94 4.68
C ARG A 49 16.37 14.67 4.73
N ASP A 50 16.85 14.17 3.59
CA ASP A 50 17.72 12.99 3.53
C ASP A 50 18.99 13.19 4.37
N ALA A 51 19.61 14.38 4.30
CA ALA A 51 20.77 14.70 5.12
C ALA A 51 20.46 14.66 6.63
N VAL A 52 19.28 15.17 7.04
CA VAL A 52 18.83 15.11 8.44
C VAL A 52 18.54 13.67 8.88
N VAL A 53 17.93 12.87 8.01
CA VAL A 53 17.61 11.46 8.28
C VAL A 53 18.87 10.60 8.37
N GLU A 54 19.87 10.85 7.53
CA GLU A 54 21.18 10.17 7.60
C GLU A 54 21.86 10.43 8.94
N GLU A 55 21.86 11.68 9.41
CA GLU A 55 22.41 12.04 10.71
C GLU A 55 21.67 11.32 11.84
N PHE A 56 20.34 11.30 11.83
CA PHE A 56 19.56 10.57 12.83
C PHE A 56 19.87 9.07 12.80
N SER A 57 19.92 8.47 11.61
CA SER A 57 20.17 7.03 11.41
C SER A 57 21.55 6.59 11.92
N SER A 58 22.50 7.52 12.06
CA SER A 58 23.82 7.27 12.65
C SER A 58 23.83 7.22 14.18
N THR A 59 22.70 7.48 14.84
CA THR A 59 22.55 7.48 16.29
C THR A 59 22.62 6.06 16.88
N ASP A 60 23.25 5.92 18.05
CA ASP A 60 23.17 4.69 18.84
C ASP A 60 21.80 4.54 19.51
N PHE A 61 20.91 3.80 18.86
CA PHE A 61 19.56 3.54 19.36
C PHE A 61 19.49 2.55 20.54
N SER A 62 20.61 1.92 20.93
CA SER A 62 20.64 1.03 22.11
C SER A 62 20.47 1.80 23.43
N LYS A 63 20.65 3.12 23.39
CA LYS A 63 20.50 4.02 24.54
C LYS A 63 19.33 4.97 24.32
N THR A 64 18.21 4.64 24.92
CA THR A 64 16.95 5.39 24.78
C THR A 64 17.07 6.89 25.08
N ALA A 65 17.88 7.28 26.07
CA ALA A 65 18.10 8.70 26.37
C ALA A 65 18.84 9.45 25.25
N GLU A 66 19.86 8.81 24.64
CA GLU A 66 20.60 9.39 23.51
C GLU A 66 19.72 9.42 22.25
N ALA A 67 18.95 8.36 21.99
CA ALA A 67 18.01 8.27 20.89
C ALA A 67 16.89 9.33 20.96
N LYS A 68 16.30 9.56 22.15
CA LYS A 68 15.29 10.60 22.36
C LYS A 68 15.86 11.99 22.13
N LYS A 69 17.11 12.23 22.54
CA LYS A 69 17.80 13.50 22.32
C LYS A 69 18.04 13.74 20.82
N ALA A 70 18.58 12.74 20.12
CA ALA A 70 18.77 12.81 18.67
C ALA A 70 17.44 13.02 17.94
N PHE A 71 16.37 12.37 18.38
CA PHE A 71 15.04 12.56 17.80
C PHE A 71 14.55 14.00 17.96
N ALA A 72 14.69 14.57 19.16
CA ALA A 72 14.31 15.96 19.40
C ALA A 72 15.14 16.94 18.53
N GLU A 73 16.44 16.71 18.38
CA GLU A 73 17.30 17.50 17.49
C GLU A 73 16.87 17.38 16.02
N THR A 74 16.51 16.18 15.58
CA THR A 74 15.95 15.93 14.23
C THR A 74 14.63 16.65 14.01
N VAL A 75 13.71 16.64 14.99
CA VAL A 75 12.44 17.38 14.90
C VAL A 75 12.68 18.88 14.71
N GLU A 76 13.62 19.48 15.43
CA GLU A 76 13.93 20.90 15.24
C GLU A 76 14.52 21.19 13.85
N LYS A 77 15.40 20.32 13.34
CA LYS A 77 15.93 20.47 11.97
C LYS A 77 14.83 20.35 10.92
N GLN A 78 13.94 19.36 11.05
CA GLN A 78 12.80 19.19 10.16
C GLN A 78 11.86 20.41 10.20
N ARG A 79 11.67 21.05 11.37
CA ARG A 79 10.91 22.30 11.49
C ARG A 79 11.53 23.45 10.69
N GLU A 80 12.86 23.55 10.65
CA GLU A 80 13.53 24.57 9.83
C GLU A 80 13.42 24.29 8.32
N LEU A 81 13.54 23.02 7.91
CA LEU A 81 13.33 22.63 6.51
C LEU A 81 11.90 22.93 6.05
N ALA A 82 10.93 22.58 6.90
CA ALA A 82 9.52 22.89 6.69
C ALA A 82 9.23 24.38 6.52
N LYS A 83 9.86 25.25 7.34
CA LYS A 83 9.73 26.71 7.19
C LYS A 83 10.27 27.17 5.84
N THR A 84 11.40 26.62 5.42
CA THR A 84 12.02 26.94 4.13
C THR A 84 11.13 26.51 2.96
N PHE A 85 10.56 25.31 3.02
CA PHE A 85 9.61 24.82 2.02
C PHE A 85 8.36 25.68 1.93
N ARG A 86 7.76 26.09 3.07
CA ARG A 86 6.61 27.01 3.07
C ARG A 86 6.93 28.34 2.47
N ALA A 87 8.03 28.97 2.86
CA ALA A 87 8.42 30.25 2.30
C ALA A 87 8.55 30.16 0.77
N ALA A 88 9.11 29.05 0.27
CA ALA A 88 9.17 28.79 -1.16
C ALA A 88 7.77 28.67 -1.80
N VAL A 89 6.83 27.94 -1.18
CA VAL A 89 5.43 27.82 -1.66
C VAL A 89 4.70 29.17 -1.60
N ASP A 90 4.85 29.94 -0.54
CA ASP A 90 4.25 31.27 -0.36
C ASP A 90 4.75 32.25 -1.44
N ASP A 91 6.03 32.18 -1.80
CA ASP A 91 6.64 33.01 -2.86
C ASP A 91 6.09 32.67 -4.27
N LEU A 92 5.56 31.45 -4.47
CA LEU A 92 4.85 31.08 -5.69
C LEU A 92 3.51 31.81 -5.79
N GLY A 93 2.89 32.16 -4.66
CA GLY A 93 1.54 32.72 -4.61
C GLY A 93 0.47 31.71 -5.01
N GLN A 94 -0.61 32.18 -5.63
CA GLN A 94 -1.73 31.36 -6.08
C GLN A 94 -1.49 30.83 -7.51
N PRO A 95 -1.75 29.54 -7.80
CA PRO A 95 -1.80 29.07 -9.18
C PRO A 95 -2.96 29.75 -9.93
N ASP A 96 -2.70 30.24 -11.15
CA ASP A 96 -3.69 30.95 -11.98
C ASP A 96 -4.64 29.97 -12.68
N ILE A 97 -5.46 29.31 -11.87
CA ILE A 97 -6.50 28.38 -12.28
C ILE A 97 -7.80 28.67 -11.51
N ASP A 98 -8.91 28.18 -12.04
CA ASP A 98 -10.13 28.04 -11.24
C ASP A 98 -9.86 27.09 -10.06
N GLY A 99 -10.23 27.50 -8.85
CA GLY A 99 -9.88 26.80 -7.61
C GLY A 99 -8.50 27.12 -7.03
N GLY A 100 -7.72 28.03 -7.63
CA GLY A 100 -6.34 28.27 -7.19
C GLY A 100 -6.22 28.79 -5.74
N LYS A 101 -7.23 29.49 -5.22
CA LYS A 101 -7.26 29.95 -3.83
C LYS A 101 -7.51 28.78 -2.87
N GLU A 102 -8.37 27.86 -3.29
CA GLU A 102 -8.71 26.64 -2.58
C GLU A 102 -7.51 25.69 -2.53
N VAL A 103 -6.68 25.65 -3.59
CA VAL A 103 -5.39 24.95 -3.59
C VAL A 103 -4.44 25.53 -2.54
N VAL A 104 -4.25 26.85 -2.49
CA VAL A 104 -3.41 27.49 -1.46
C VAL A 104 -3.92 27.17 -0.06
N ARG A 105 -5.24 27.26 0.17
CA ARG A 105 -5.85 26.86 1.44
C ARG A 105 -5.58 25.39 1.78
N ALA A 106 -5.65 24.48 0.81
CA ALA A 106 -5.37 23.08 1.04
C ALA A 106 -3.92 22.87 1.51
N PHE A 107 -2.94 23.58 0.93
CA PHE A 107 -1.56 23.58 1.40
C PHE A 107 -1.43 24.14 2.83
N GLU A 108 -2.08 25.26 3.13
CA GLU A 108 -2.09 25.83 4.49
C GLU A 108 -2.67 24.84 5.53
N GLU A 109 -3.77 24.17 5.19
CA GLU A 109 -4.39 23.14 6.04
C GLU A 109 -3.47 21.92 6.21
N GLN A 110 -2.87 21.44 5.12
CA GLN A 110 -1.92 20.33 5.16
C GLN A 110 -0.72 20.67 6.05
N PHE A 111 -0.16 21.88 5.92
CA PHE A 111 0.91 22.33 6.79
C PHE A 111 0.51 22.31 8.26
N LYS A 112 -0.71 22.73 8.59
CA LYS A 112 -1.20 22.72 9.98
C LYS A 112 -1.38 21.30 10.53
N GLU A 113 -1.87 20.37 9.72
CA GLU A 113 -2.05 18.97 10.12
C GLU A 113 -0.70 18.28 10.35
N ASN A 114 0.25 18.54 9.45
CA ASN A 114 1.64 18.12 9.55
C ASN A 114 2.31 18.64 10.85
N ASP A 115 2.06 19.91 11.19
CA ASP A 115 2.47 20.51 12.47
C ASP A 115 2.01 19.71 13.68
N GLN A 116 0.69 19.51 13.75
CA GLN A 116 0.07 18.87 14.88
C GLN A 116 0.52 17.43 15.03
N ARG A 117 0.61 16.69 13.91
CA ARG A 117 1.11 15.32 13.88
C ARG A 117 2.50 15.23 14.52
N THR A 118 3.38 16.14 14.14
CA THR A 118 4.76 16.01 14.60
C THR A 118 4.95 16.46 16.04
N ASP A 119 4.20 17.44 16.51
CA ASP A 119 4.14 17.76 17.93
C ASP A 119 3.62 16.56 18.75
N ASP A 120 2.62 15.85 18.24
CA ASP A 120 2.09 14.64 18.88
C ASP A 120 3.11 13.50 18.89
N ILE A 121 3.83 13.27 17.78
CA ILE A 121 4.90 12.27 17.72
C ILE A 121 6.04 12.65 18.67
N ALA A 122 6.52 13.90 18.63
CA ALA A 122 7.59 14.36 19.50
C ALA A 122 7.24 14.21 20.97
N LYS A 123 5.99 14.52 21.35
CA LYS A 123 5.48 14.31 22.69
C LYS A 123 5.46 12.82 23.08
N ARG A 124 5.04 11.93 22.18
CA ARG A 124 5.00 10.48 22.42
C ARG A 124 6.40 9.89 22.53
N VAL A 125 7.34 10.32 21.68
CA VAL A 125 8.75 9.90 21.75
C VAL A 125 9.42 10.39 23.04
N ALA A 126 9.17 11.63 23.44
CA ALA A 126 9.66 12.17 24.71
C ALA A 126 9.14 11.37 25.93
N ALA A 127 7.96 10.76 25.81
CA ALA A 127 7.35 9.93 26.85
C ALA A 127 7.87 8.48 26.89
N ILE A 128 8.68 8.03 25.93
CA ILE A 128 9.27 6.68 25.95
C ILE A 128 10.13 6.52 27.23
N PRO A 129 9.91 5.48 28.05
CA PRO A 129 10.72 5.24 29.25
C PRO A 129 12.17 4.90 28.90
N ASP A 130 13.15 5.43 29.63
CA ASP A 130 14.58 5.23 29.33
C ASP A 130 15.05 3.76 29.36
N ARG A 131 14.28 2.88 30.02
CA ARG A 131 14.52 1.43 30.09
C ARG A 131 13.86 0.63 28.96
N ALA A 132 13.00 1.27 28.16
CA ALA A 132 12.30 0.62 27.07
C ALA A 132 13.22 0.50 25.84
N ASP A 133 12.90 -0.44 24.95
CA ASP A 133 13.51 -0.50 23.62
C ASP A 133 13.00 0.67 22.80
N PHE A 134 13.86 1.67 22.57
CA PHE A 134 13.50 2.87 21.83
C PHE A 134 12.99 2.54 20.42
N LEU A 135 13.62 1.58 19.72
CA LEU A 135 13.25 1.28 18.33
C LEU A 135 11.86 0.67 18.24
N ALA A 136 11.56 -0.30 19.11
CA ALA A 136 10.24 -0.90 19.16
C ALA A 136 9.15 0.11 19.54
N GLU A 137 9.46 0.98 20.51
CA GLU A 137 8.52 2.01 20.95
C GLU A 137 8.31 3.09 19.89
N PHE A 138 9.39 3.54 19.24
CA PHE A 138 9.37 4.52 18.17
C PHE A 138 8.58 4.02 16.96
N GLN A 139 8.81 2.77 16.53
CA GLN A 139 8.05 2.16 15.43
C GLN A 139 6.55 2.20 15.71
N ARG A 140 6.13 1.70 16.88
CA ARG A 140 4.72 1.75 17.29
C ARG A 140 4.18 3.18 17.36
N ILE A 141 5.02 4.17 17.69
CA ILE A 141 4.60 5.58 17.66
C ILE A 141 4.33 6.04 16.24
N ALA A 142 5.27 5.76 15.33
CA ALA A 142 5.15 6.09 13.91
C ALA A 142 3.91 5.43 13.28
N ASP A 143 3.71 4.12 13.51
CA ASP A 143 2.57 3.35 12.96
C ASP A 143 1.23 3.95 13.39
N GLN A 144 1.12 4.41 14.65
CA GLN A 144 -0.11 5.00 15.18
C GLN A 144 -0.32 6.47 14.81
N ALA A 145 0.70 7.15 14.27
CA ALA A 145 0.60 8.59 14.06
C ALA A 145 -0.27 8.97 12.86
N GLY A 146 -0.47 8.03 11.91
CA GLY A 146 -1.19 8.30 10.65
C GLY A 146 -0.54 9.39 9.80
N GLU A 147 -0.90 9.51 8.53
CA GLU A 147 -0.41 10.58 7.65
C GLU A 147 -1.57 11.29 6.94
N PRO A 148 -1.59 12.63 6.89
CA PRO A 148 -2.67 13.33 6.21
C PRO A 148 -2.52 13.18 4.69
N ASP A 149 -3.60 12.77 4.04
CA ASP A 149 -3.68 12.55 2.60
C ASP A 149 -3.91 13.86 1.85
N PHE A 150 -2.81 14.49 1.43
CA PHE A 150 -2.86 15.76 0.71
C PHE A 150 -3.50 15.62 -0.68
N ARG A 151 -3.30 14.48 -1.34
CA ARG A 151 -3.87 14.19 -2.65
C ARG A 151 -5.39 14.16 -2.57
N ALA A 152 -5.94 13.44 -1.59
CA ALA A 152 -7.39 13.39 -1.35
C ALA A 152 -7.97 14.79 -1.09
N LYS A 153 -7.26 15.67 -0.38
CA LYS A 153 -7.70 17.07 -0.19
C LYS A 153 -7.82 17.81 -1.52
N LEU A 154 -6.81 17.71 -2.39
CA LEU A 154 -6.88 18.35 -3.72
C LEU A 154 -7.96 17.74 -4.60
N VAL A 155 -8.18 16.43 -4.54
CA VAL A 155 -9.30 15.75 -5.24
C VAL A 155 -10.66 16.27 -4.75
N LEU A 156 -10.81 16.58 -3.47
CA LEU A 156 -12.04 17.20 -2.95
C LEU A 156 -12.24 18.61 -3.51
N VAL A 157 -11.16 19.41 -3.62
CA VAL A 157 -11.22 20.73 -4.26
C VAL A 157 -11.60 20.59 -5.74
N ALA A 158 -11.04 19.59 -6.43
CA ALA A 158 -11.27 19.34 -7.85
C ALA A 158 -12.75 19.06 -8.21
N LYS A 159 -13.55 18.55 -7.25
CA LYS A 159 -15.00 18.33 -7.46
C LYS A 159 -15.75 19.60 -7.82
N ASP A 160 -15.39 20.72 -7.19
CA ASP A 160 -16.01 22.02 -7.43
C ASP A 160 -15.18 22.89 -8.38
N HIS A 161 -13.89 22.55 -8.56
CA HIS A 161 -12.93 23.28 -9.39
C HIS A 161 -12.12 22.32 -10.30
N PRO A 162 -12.66 21.90 -11.46
CA PRO A 162 -12.05 20.84 -12.28
C PRO A 162 -10.61 21.12 -12.74
N LYS A 163 -10.19 22.39 -12.80
CA LYS A 163 -8.81 22.77 -13.14
C LYS A 163 -7.77 22.37 -12.09
N VAL A 164 -8.19 21.94 -10.91
CA VAL A 164 -7.29 21.33 -9.92
C VAL A 164 -6.87 19.91 -10.32
N GLU A 165 -7.64 19.20 -11.16
CA GLU A 165 -7.18 17.92 -11.73
C GLU A 165 -5.95 18.13 -12.63
N ASP A 166 -5.94 19.20 -13.43
CA ASP A 166 -4.78 19.58 -14.26
C ASP A 166 -3.54 19.87 -13.39
N LEU A 167 -3.73 20.44 -12.19
CA LEU A 167 -2.64 20.68 -11.23
C LEU A 167 -2.11 19.38 -10.62
N ILE A 168 -3.00 18.47 -10.21
CA ILE A 168 -2.61 17.16 -9.67
C ILE A 168 -1.83 16.37 -10.73
N ALA A 169 -2.33 16.33 -11.96
CA ALA A 169 -1.67 15.65 -13.07
C ALA A 169 -0.29 16.25 -13.36
N ALA A 170 -0.17 17.58 -13.37
CA ALA A 170 1.12 18.24 -13.58
C ALA A 170 2.14 17.97 -12.46
N ILE A 171 1.70 17.76 -11.22
CA ILE A 171 2.57 17.32 -10.12
C ILE A 171 2.98 15.85 -10.34
N ASP A 172 2.07 15.00 -10.81
CA ASP A 172 2.33 13.59 -11.09
C ASP A 172 3.27 13.34 -12.26
N ASP A 173 3.29 14.25 -13.24
CA ASP A 173 4.22 14.20 -14.38
C ASP A 173 5.69 14.31 -13.94
N ASP A 174 5.96 14.82 -12.72
CA ASP A 174 7.26 14.78 -12.05
C ASP A 174 7.22 13.76 -10.88
N PRO A 175 7.74 12.53 -11.07
CA PRO A 175 7.65 11.48 -10.05
C PRO A 175 8.39 11.81 -8.76
N ASP A 176 9.47 12.61 -8.82
CA ASP A 176 10.21 13.03 -7.62
C ASP A 176 9.39 14.06 -6.84
N CYS A 177 8.73 14.97 -7.54
CA CYS A 177 7.81 15.94 -6.95
C CYS A 177 6.58 15.27 -6.35
N SER A 178 5.91 14.39 -7.11
CA SER A 178 4.73 13.63 -6.67
C SER A 178 5.03 12.82 -5.41
N ARG A 179 6.18 12.13 -5.36
CA ARG A 179 6.63 11.41 -4.16
C ARG A 179 6.77 12.32 -2.94
N VAL A 180 7.20 13.56 -3.09
CA VAL A 180 7.38 14.46 -1.93
C VAL A 180 6.08 15.14 -1.51
N ILE A 181 5.25 15.53 -2.49
CA ILE A 181 4.01 16.29 -2.25
C ILE A 181 2.84 15.38 -1.87
N PHE A 182 2.76 14.18 -2.46
CA PHE A 182 1.66 13.24 -2.28
C PHE A 182 2.02 11.97 -1.52
N ALA A 183 3.23 11.84 -0.96
CA ALA A 183 3.52 10.79 0.01
C ALA A 183 2.72 11.01 1.31
N ALA A 184 1.45 10.64 1.28
CA ALA A 184 0.84 10.01 2.41
C ALA A 184 1.18 8.52 2.32
N SER A 185 1.72 7.96 3.40
CA SER A 185 1.57 6.53 3.64
C SER A 185 0.07 6.20 3.57
N PRO A 186 -0.37 5.27 2.73
CA PRO A 186 -1.78 4.86 2.67
C PRO A 186 -2.24 4.11 3.92
N ALA A 187 -1.39 3.98 4.94
CA ALA A 187 -1.73 3.50 6.28
C ALA A 187 -2.86 4.30 6.97
N THR A 188 -3.39 5.36 6.37
CA THR A 188 -4.49 6.17 6.94
C THR A 188 -5.72 6.35 6.07
N ASN A 189 -5.85 5.64 4.95
CA ASN A 189 -7.14 5.61 4.23
C ASN A 189 -7.95 4.37 4.64
N PRO A 190 -9.04 4.51 5.44
CA PRO A 190 -9.83 3.37 5.88
C PRO A 190 -10.43 2.55 4.73
N GLN A 191 -10.60 3.16 3.55
CA GLN A 191 -11.08 2.44 2.36
C GLN A 191 -9.95 1.62 1.71
N SER A 192 -8.72 2.14 1.66
CA SER A 192 -7.55 1.37 1.18
C SER A 192 -7.24 0.22 2.13
N GLU A 193 -7.25 0.48 3.45
CA GLU A 193 -7.09 -0.57 4.48
C GLU A 193 -8.19 -1.63 4.38
N ALA A 194 -9.46 -1.22 4.25
CA ALA A 194 -10.57 -2.15 4.07
C ALA A 194 -10.45 -2.97 2.77
N TRP A 195 -9.95 -2.36 1.69
CA TRP A 195 -9.71 -3.07 0.44
C TRP A 195 -8.60 -4.12 0.60
N VAL A 196 -7.43 -3.75 1.14
CA VAL A 196 -6.32 -4.70 1.36
C VAL A 196 -6.72 -5.80 2.33
N SER A 197 -7.35 -5.46 3.45
CA SER A 197 -7.92 -6.40 4.42
C SER A 197 -8.88 -7.37 3.74
N GLY A 198 -9.75 -6.87 2.85
CA GLY A 198 -10.69 -7.67 2.07
C GLY A 198 -10.00 -8.64 1.11
N VAL A 199 -8.99 -8.17 0.35
CA VAL A 199 -8.18 -9.00 -0.55
C VAL A 199 -7.48 -10.11 0.24
N CYS A 200 -6.75 -9.75 1.30
CA CYS A 200 -5.98 -10.70 2.10
C CYS A 200 -6.88 -11.71 2.82
N THR A 201 -7.99 -11.27 3.42
CA THR A 201 -8.96 -12.18 4.04
C THR A 201 -9.52 -13.18 3.03
N ALA A 202 -9.84 -12.74 1.82
CA ALA A 202 -10.36 -13.61 0.77
C ALA A 202 -9.30 -14.64 0.32
N LEU A 203 -8.06 -14.21 0.08
CA LEU A 203 -6.95 -15.07 -0.30
C LEU A 203 -6.58 -16.06 0.81
N GLY A 204 -6.45 -15.60 2.04
CA GLY A 204 -6.14 -16.43 3.21
C GLY A 204 -7.17 -17.54 3.41
N ALA A 205 -8.47 -17.21 3.33
CA ALA A 205 -9.54 -18.20 3.42
C ALA A 205 -9.48 -19.26 2.31
N TRP A 206 -9.13 -18.84 1.08
CA TRP A 206 -8.96 -19.77 -0.05
C TRP A 206 -7.74 -20.68 0.13
N ILE A 207 -6.59 -20.13 0.55
CA ILE A 207 -5.36 -20.88 0.83
C ILE A 207 -5.61 -21.92 1.93
N GLU A 208 -6.28 -21.54 3.02
CA GLU A 208 -6.63 -22.44 4.13
C GLU A 208 -7.56 -23.57 3.67
N ALA A 209 -8.56 -23.26 2.84
CA ALA A 209 -9.47 -24.26 2.27
C ALA A 209 -8.72 -25.27 1.39
N LEU A 210 -7.82 -24.80 0.52
CA LEU A 210 -6.99 -25.66 -0.33
C LEU A 210 -6.05 -26.54 0.49
N SER A 211 -5.39 -25.99 1.51
CA SER A 211 -4.51 -26.74 2.41
C SER A 211 -5.28 -27.83 3.17
N THR A 212 -6.45 -27.48 3.72
CA THR A 212 -7.35 -28.45 4.39
C THR A 212 -7.81 -29.55 3.44
N GLY A 213 -8.15 -29.17 2.20
CA GLY A 213 -8.51 -30.10 1.14
C GLY A 213 -7.37 -31.08 0.80
N ALA A 214 -6.13 -30.58 0.68
CA ALA A 214 -4.94 -31.39 0.40
C ALA A 214 -4.63 -32.35 1.55
N ASP A 215 -4.74 -31.93 2.80
CA ASP A 215 -4.56 -32.82 3.95
C ASP A 215 -5.65 -33.88 4.05
N ALA A 216 -6.87 -33.55 3.63
CA ALA A 216 -7.97 -34.50 3.57
C ALA A 216 -7.78 -35.50 2.42
N ILE A 217 -7.27 -35.08 1.26
CA ILE A 217 -7.13 -35.96 0.10
C ILE A 217 -6.07 -37.03 0.35
N ASN A 218 -4.91 -36.69 0.93
CA ASN A 218 -3.85 -37.65 1.23
C ASN A 218 -4.36 -38.81 2.10
N ARG A 219 -5.11 -38.48 3.17
CA ARG A 219 -5.72 -39.49 4.05
C ARG A 219 -6.76 -40.38 3.35
N LYS A 220 -7.53 -39.80 2.41
CA LYS A 220 -8.53 -40.56 1.64
C LYS A 220 -7.87 -41.48 0.62
N LEU A 221 -6.82 -41.01 -0.04
CA LEU A 221 -6.06 -41.78 -1.03
C LEU A 221 -5.34 -42.97 -0.37
N ASP A 222 -4.72 -42.79 0.79
CA ASP A 222 -4.08 -43.89 1.55
C ASP A 222 -5.07 -45.00 1.95
N ALA A 223 -6.34 -44.65 2.15
CA ALA A 223 -7.39 -45.58 2.52
C ALA A 223 -8.11 -46.21 1.31
N ALA A 224 -7.87 -45.71 0.09
CA ALA A 224 -8.53 -46.20 -1.12
C ALA A 224 -8.02 -47.60 -1.46
N GLN A 225 -8.93 -48.51 -1.79
CA GLN A 225 -8.59 -49.90 -2.13
C GLN A 225 -8.77 -50.21 -3.61
N THR A 226 -9.43 -49.30 -4.35
CA THR A 226 -9.75 -49.50 -5.76
C THR A 226 -9.47 -48.25 -6.60
N PRO A 227 -9.11 -48.41 -7.89
CA PRO A 227 -8.96 -47.27 -8.80
C PRO A 227 -10.22 -46.40 -8.91
N GLY A 228 -11.41 -47.02 -8.80
CA GLY A 228 -12.68 -46.28 -8.81
C GLY A 228 -12.90 -45.41 -7.56
N GLU A 229 -12.35 -45.80 -6.40
CA GLU A 229 -12.34 -44.95 -5.20
C GLU A 229 -11.37 -43.79 -5.35
N VAL A 230 -10.17 -44.03 -5.89
CA VAL A 230 -9.19 -42.98 -6.20
C VAL A 230 -9.80 -41.92 -7.11
N LYS A 231 -10.45 -42.34 -8.21
CA LYS A 231 -11.13 -41.41 -9.13
C LYS A 231 -12.17 -40.56 -8.41
N ARG A 232 -13.01 -41.17 -7.57
CA ARG A 232 -14.06 -40.46 -6.82
C ARG A 232 -13.47 -39.43 -5.87
N ILE A 233 -12.42 -39.80 -5.14
CA ILE A 233 -11.72 -38.91 -4.20
C ILE A 233 -11.14 -37.70 -4.93
N LEU A 234 -10.52 -37.90 -6.09
CA LEU A 234 -9.98 -36.82 -6.91
C LEU A 234 -11.10 -35.92 -7.45
N VAL A 235 -12.17 -36.49 -8.01
CA VAL A 235 -13.32 -35.71 -8.49
C VAL A 235 -13.89 -34.83 -7.36
N ASP A 236 -14.12 -35.40 -6.18
CA ASP A 236 -14.65 -34.66 -5.03
C ASP A 236 -13.70 -33.53 -4.59
N PHE A 237 -12.38 -33.77 -4.61
CA PHE A 237 -11.37 -32.77 -4.27
C PHE A 237 -11.38 -31.59 -5.25
N PHE A 238 -11.37 -31.84 -6.56
CA PHE A 238 -11.39 -30.78 -7.57
C PHE A 238 -12.73 -30.03 -7.59
N GLU A 239 -13.85 -30.71 -7.35
CA GLU A 239 -15.16 -30.06 -7.22
C GLU A 239 -15.22 -29.12 -6.01
N GLN A 240 -14.66 -29.55 -4.86
CA GLN A 240 -14.56 -28.71 -3.68
C GLN A 240 -13.62 -27.52 -3.93
N GLY A 241 -12.43 -27.76 -4.49
CA GLY A 241 -11.49 -26.68 -4.84
C GLY A 241 -12.09 -25.67 -5.82
N LEU A 242 -12.90 -26.11 -6.78
CA LEU A 242 -13.64 -25.21 -7.67
C LEU A 242 -14.69 -24.38 -6.91
N ALA A 243 -15.40 -24.99 -5.95
CA ALA A 243 -16.37 -24.26 -5.12
C ALA A 243 -15.70 -23.17 -4.28
N ASP A 244 -14.54 -23.48 -3.68
CA ASP A 244 -13.75 -22.56 -2.87
C ASP A 244 -13.14 -21.44 -3.74
N THR A 245 -12.64 -21.77 -4.93
CA THR A 245 -12.12 -20.78 -5.89
C THR A 245 -13.22 -19.84 -6.39
N ARG A 246 -14.44 -20.34 -6.61
CA ARG A 246 -15.60 -19.48 -6.91
C ARG A 246 -16.00 -18.60 -5.72
N ALA A 247 -15.71 -19.01 -4.48
CA ALA A 247 -15.94 -18.17 -3.31
C ALA A 247 -14.93 -17.02 -3.25
N LEU A 248 -13.66 -17.29 -3.56
CA LEU A 248 -12.62 -16.26 -3.75
C LEU A 248 -13.02 -15.25 -4.82
N ASP A 249 -13.37 -15.69 -6.03
CA ASP A 249 -13.79 -14.81 -7.14
C ASP A 249 -14.95 -13.88 -6.72
N ARG A 250 -15.97 -14.43 -6.05
CA ARG A 250 -17.10 -13.62 -5.53
C ARG A 250 -16.67 -12.63 -4.45
N ALA A 251 -15.69 -12.98 -3.61
CA ALA A 251 -15.20 -12.09 -2.58
C ALA A 251 -14.43 -10.91 -3.20
N LEU A 252 -13.51 -11.18 -4.14
CA LEU A 252 -12.74 -10.17 -4.85
C LEU A 252 -13.66 -9.21 -5.63
N LYS A 253 -14.67 -9.73 -6.34
CA LYS A 253 -15.64 -8.91 -7.09
C LYS A 253 -16.54 -8.02 -6.24
N ARG A 254 -16.63 -8.27 -4.93
CA ARG A 254 -17.42 -7.44 -4.00
C ARG A 254 -16.63 -6.26 -3.45
N LEU A 255 -15.31 -6.26 -3.62
CA LEU A 255 -14.47 -5.18 -3.16
C LEU A 255 -14.67 -3.95 -4.05
N GLU A 256 -14.91 -2.81 -3.43
CA GLU A 256 -14.86 -1.54 -4.12
C GLU A 256 -13.39 -1.18 -4.38
N PRO A 257 -13.03 -0.66 -5.57
CA PRO A 257 -11.65 -0.31 -5.87
C PRO A 257 -11.02 0.62 -4.80
N PRO A 258 -9.75 0.42 -4.44
CA PRO A 258 -9.07 1.28 -3.49
C PRO A 258 -8.99 2.71 -4.06
N PRO A 259 -9.13 3.75 -3.24
CA PRO A 259 -9.10 5.14 -3.67
C PRO A 259 -7.66 5.65 -3.88
N VAL A 260 -6.86 4.92 -4.66
CA VAL A 260 -5.49 5.28 -5.07
C VAL A 260 -5.43 5.49 -6.59
N ARG A 261 -4.33 6.05 -7.10
CA ARG A 261 -4.10 6.08 -8.55
C ARG A 261 -4.17 4.68 -9.13
N ASP A 262 -4.80 4.55 -10.28
CA ASP A 262 -5.04 3.27 -10.96
C ASP A 262 -5.77 2.23 -10.08
N GLY A 263 -6.44 2.64 -9.00
CA GLY A 263 -7.10 1.71 -8.07
C GLY A 263 -8.15 0.82 -8.75
N LYS A 264 -8.80 1.32 -9.81
CA LYS A 264 -9.72 0.52 -10.63
C LYS A 264 -9.00 -0.56 -11.42
N GLU A 265 -7.87 -0.22 -12.01
CA GLU A 265 -7.00 -1.11 -12.77
C GLU A 265 -6.33 -2.14 -11.85
N ILE A 266 -5.81 -1.73 -10.69
CA ILE A 266 -5.29 -2.62 -9.64
C ILE A 266 -6.38 -3.60 -9.22
N ASN A 267 -7.58 -3.13 -8.84
CA ASN A 267 -8.69 -4.00 -8.47
C ASN A 267 -9.08 -4.95 -9.61
N ARG A 268 -9.01 -4.46 -10.87
CA ARG A 268 -9.30 -5.27 -12.05
C ARG A 268 -8.33 -6.45 -12.18
N VAL A 269 -7.04 -6.27 -11.93
CA VAL A 269 -6.05 -7.36 -11.95
C VAL A 269 -6.45 -8.48 -10.98
N PHE A 270 -6.82 -8.15 -9.74
CA PHE A 270 -7.30 -9.14 -8.77
C PHE A 270 -8.58 -9.85 -9.22
N THR A 271 -9.57 -9.10 -9.73
CA THR A 271 -10.82 -9.72 -10.23
C THR A 271 -10.60 -10.60 -11.45
N ALA A 272 -9.69 -10.22 -12.37
CA ALA A 272 -9.35 -10.99 -13.56
C ALA A 272 -8.61 -12.29 -13.17
N ALA A 273 -7.65 -12.21 -12.24
CA ALA A 273 -6.97 -13.38 -11.71
C ALA A 273 -7.95 -14.38 -11.05
N GLY A 274 -8.97 -13.88 -10.34
CA GLY A 274 -10.05 -14.70 -9.79
C GLY A 274 -10.88 -15.42 -10.87
N GLU A 275 -11.21 -14.72 -11.96
CA GLU A 275 -11.94 -15.29 -13.10
C GLU A 275 -11.12 -16.38 -13.81
N ASP A 276 -9.83 -16.13 -14.05
CA ASP A 276 -8.92 -17.06 -14.70
C ASP A 276 -8.73 -18.33 -13.85
N LEU A 277 -8.57 -18.17 -12.53
CA LEU A 277 -8.54 -19.28 -11.57
C LEU A 277 -9.80 -20.15 -11.65
N VAL A 278 -11.00 -19.55 -11.70
CA VAL A 278 -12.25 -20.29 -11.84
C VAL A 278 -12.27 -21.06 -13.16
N ALA A 279 -11.93 -20.42 -14.28
CA ALA A 279 -11.92 -21.05 -15.59
C ALA A 279 -10.96 -22.25 -15.65
N ALA A 280 -9.79 -22.14 -15.02
CA ALA A 280 -8.82 -23.20 -14.93
C ALA A 280 -9.28 -24.37 -14.04
N MET A 281 -9.84 -24.09 -12.86
CA MET A 281 -10.38 -25.13 -11.98
C MET A 281 -11.57 -25.87 -12.62
N GLU A 282 -12.40 -25.18 -13.40
CA GLU A 282 -13.44 -25.84 -14.19
C GLU A 282 -12.87 -26.79 -15.25
N ARG A 283 -11.78 -26.38 -15.91
CA ARG A 283 -11.07 -27.23 -16.86
C ARG A 283 -10.50 -28.47 -16.17
N LEU A 284 -9.78 -28.30 -15.06
CA LEU A 284 -9.23 -29.40 -14.27
C LEU A 284 -10.32 -30.39 -13.83
N THR A 285 -11.43 -29.88 -13.31
CA THR A 285 -12.58 -30.70 -12.90
C THR A 285 -13.14 -31.52 -14.07
N ARG A 286 -13.24 -30.94 -15.27
CA ARG A 286 -13.66 -31.69 -16.47
C ARG A 286 -12.64 -32.77 -16.85
N GLU A 287 -11.36 -32.44 -16.81
CA GLU A 287 -10.29 -33.37 -17.15
C GLU A 287 -10.28 -34.59 -16.20
N VAL A 288 -10.36 -34.38 -14.89
CA VAL A 288 -10.42 -35.45 -13.87
C VAL A 288 -11.64 -36.35 -14.04
N ARG A 289 -12.81 -35.76 -14.33
CA ARG A 289 -14.03 -36.56 -14.61
C ARG A 289 -13.86 -37.44 -15.84
N SER A 290 -13.19 -36.92 -16.88
CA SER A 290 -12.97 -37.64 -18.15
C SER A 290 -11.80 -38.63 -18.12
N ALA A 291 -10.87 -38.49 -17.17
CA ALA A 291 -9.66 -39.30 -17.10
C ALA A 291 -9.96 -40.79 -16.84
N ASP A 292 -9.11 -41.64 -17.40
CA ASP A 292 -9.21 -43.09 -17.29
C ASP A 292 -8.45 -43.57 -16.04
N PHE A 293 -9.19 -44.15 -15.10
CA PHE A 293 -8.65 -44.75 -13.88
C PHE A 293 -8.92 -46.26 -13.89
N SER A 294 -8.90 -46.90 -15.07
CA SER A 294 -9.22 -48.33 -15.18
C SER A 294 -8.13 -49.23 -14.59
N THR A 295 -6.87 -48.77 -14.53
CA THR A 295 -5.76 -49.46 -13.86
C THR A 295 -5.02 -48.57 -12.87
N ILE A 296 -4.20 -49.18 -12.00
CA ILE A 296 -3.34 -48.45 -11.05
C ILE A 296 -2.26 -47.66 -11.80
N GLU A 297 -1.64 -48.23 -12.85
CA GLU A 297 -0.64 -47.48 -13.63
C GLU A 297 -1.22 -46.24 -14.33
N GLN A 298 -2.47 -46.33 -14.79
CA GLN A 298 -3.17 -45.17 -15.35
C GLN A 298 -3.50 -44.12 -14.27
N ALA A 299 -3.89 -44.57 -13.08
CA ALA A 299 -4.16 -43.68 -11.96
C ALA A 299 -2.92 -42.87 -11.55
N ASP A 300 -1.74 -43.51 -11.48
CA ASP A 300 -0.48 -42.84 -11.18
C ASP A 300 -0.07 -41.84 -12.27
N ALA A 301 -0.23 -42.22 -13.55
CA ALA A 301 0.07 -41.35 -14.68
C ALA A 301 -0.83 -40.11 -14.73
N GLU A 302 -2.14 -40.27 -14.49
CA GLU A 302 -3.09 -39.16 -14.44
C GLU A 302 -2.87 -38.28 -13.20
N ALA A 303 -2.54 -38.87 -12.04
CA ALA A 303 -2.19 -38.10 -10.84
C ALA A 303 -0.97 -37.19 -11.09
N ALA A 304 0.11 -37.72 -11.68
CA ALA A 304 1.28 -36.92 -12.04
C ALA A 304 0.94 -35.81 -13.05
N ARG A 305 0.05 -36.08 -14.01
CA ARG A 305 -0.44 -35.09 -14.96
C ARG A 305 -1.22 -33.97 -14.26
N PHE A 306 -2.09 -34.30 -13.30
CA PHE A 306 -2.84 -33.30 -12.56
C PHE A 306 -1.96 -32.41 -11.68
N VAL A 307 -0.92 -32.97 -11.06
CA VAL A 307 0.08 -32.18 -10.33
C VAL A 307 0.73 -31.16 -11.27
N ALA A 308 1.18 -31.58 -12.46
CA ALA A 308 1.78 -30.65 -13.43
C ALA A 308 0.80 -29.56 -13.90
N LEU A 309 -0.48 -29.88 -14.07
CA LEU A 309 -1.51 -28.91 -14.45
C LEU A 309 -1.82 -27.92 -13.33
N ILE A 310 -1.80 -28.38 -12.07
CA ILE A 310 -1.93 -27.51 -10.90
C ILE A 310 -0.73 -26.57 -10.80
N ASP A 311 0.49 -27.08 -10.93
CA ASP A 311 1.71 -26.26 -10.90
C ASP A 311 1.69 -25.19 -11.99
N GLN A 312 1.26 -25.56 -13.21
CA GLN A 312 1.10 -24.62 -14.31
C GLN A 312 0.06 -23.55 -13.98
N LEU A 313 -1.10 -23.93 -13.43
CA LEU A 313 -2.15 -22.99 -13.04
C LEU A 313 -1.62 -21.93 -12.05
N PHE A 314 -0.94 -22.36 -10.99
CA PHE A 314 -0.37 -21.43 -10.03
C PHE A 314 0.72 -20.55 -10.64
N GLY A 315 1.53 -21.07 -11.58
CA GLY A 315 2.51 -20.29 -12.33
C GLY A 315 1.87 -19.21 -13.20
N ASP A 316 0.81 -19.55 -13.94
CA ASP A 316 0.10 -18.61 -14.84
C ASP A 316 -0.58 -17.48 -14.03
N VAL A 317 -1.13 -17.80 -12.86
CA VAL A 317 -1.74 -16.82 -11.95
C VAL A 317 -0.70 -15.95 -11.27
N ALA A 318 0.45 -16.49 -10.87
CA ALA A 318 1.54 -15.68 -10.35
C ALA A 318 2.03 -14.67 -11.39
N ALA A 319 2.12 -15.10 -12.66
CA ALA A 319 2.51 -14.23 -13.77
C ALA A 319 1.47 -13.14 -14.08
N SER A 320 0.17 -13.38 -13.86
CA SER A 320 -0.84 -12.33 -14.05
C SER A 320 -0.70 -11.19 -13.02
N PHE A 321 -0.13 -11.47 -11.84
CA PHE A 321 0.22 -10.43 -10.87
C PHE A 321 1.46 -9.63 -11.26
N ASP A 322 2.26 -10.04 -12.26
CA ASP A 322 3.34 -9.18 -12.78
C ASP A 322 2.79 -7.92 -13.45
N GLU A 323 1.52 -7.93 -13.88
CA GLU A 323 0.81 -6.72 -14.33
C GLU A 323 0.70 -5.66 -13.22
N LEU A 324 0.78 -6.04 -11.94
CA LEU A 324 0.82 -5.08 -10.84
C LEU A 324 2.10 -4.23 -10.83
N GLN A 325 3.20 -4.73 -11.39
CA GLN A 325 4.48 -4.02 -11.40
C GLN A 325 4.46 -2.74 -12.26
N GLN A 326 3.48 -2.61 -13.16
CA GLN A 326 3.31 -1.41 -13.99
C GLN A 326 2.53 -0.30 -13.27
N TYR A 327 1.89 -0.63 -12.15
CA TYR A 327 1.15 0.31 -11.32
C TYR A 327 2.01 0.69 -10.12
N ASP A 328 1.90 1.94 -9.71
CA ASP A 328 2.41 2.37 -8.41
C ASP A 328 1.29 2.10 -7.39
N PRO A 329 1.44 1.14 -6.48
CA PRO A 329 0.39 0.81 -5.54
C PRO A 329 0.14 1.91 -4.51
N GLU A 330 0.87 3.03 -4.56
CA GLU A 330 0.73 4.20 -3.68
C GLU A 330 0.61 3.77 -2.22
N GLY A 331 1.50 2.83 -1.85
CA GLY A 331 1.70 2.18 -0.56
C GLY A 331 0.71 1.08 -0.15
N LEU A 332 -0.19 0.60 -1.04
CA LEU A 332 -0.96 -0.62 -0.76
C LEU A 332 -0.01 -1.78 -0.38
N ASP A 333 1.22 -1.80 -0.90
CA ASP A 333 2.28 -2.72 -0.50
C ASP A 333 2.65 -2.65 0.98
N VAL A 334 2.58 -1.47 1.59
CA VAL A 334 2.81 -1.28 3.03
C VAL A 334 1.67 -1.91 3.82
N LEU A 335 0.42 -1.64 3.43
CA LEU A 335 -0.75 -2.27 4.04
C LEU A 335 -0.71 -3.80 3.92
N ILE A 336 -0.31 -4.33 2.76
CA ILE A 336 -0.14 -5.79 2.55
C ILE A 336 0.94 -6.36 3.49
N GLN A 337 2.01 -5.60 3.77
CA GLN A 337 3.08 -6.02 4.68
C GLN A 337 2.71 -5.90 6.17
N GLU A 338 1.75 -5.04 6.53
CA GLU A 338 1.44 -4.69 7.92
C GLU A 338 0.18 -5.36 8.46
N LEU A 339 -0.82 -5.60 7.60
CA LEU A 339 -2.08 -6.18 8.04
C LEU A 339 -1.89 -7.66 8.45
N PRO A 340 -2.32 -8.05 9.68
CA PRO A 340 -2.17 -9.41 10.17
C PRO A 340 -2.77 -10.48 9.25
N GLU A 341 -3.91 -10.18 8.66
CA GLU A 341 -4.62 -11.06 7.73
C GLU A 341 -3.87 -11.29 6.42
N CYS A 342 -2.84 -10.50 6.09
CA CYS A 342 -2.00 -10.68 4.90
C CYS A 342 -0.76 -11.57 5.16
N GLN A 343 -0.55 -12.02 6.40
CA GLN A 343 0.64 -12.77 6.81
C GLN A 343 0.39 -14.29 6.75
N PHE A 344 0.21 -14.84 5.54
CA PHE A 344 0.01 -16.28 5.29
C PHE A 344 1.28 -17.06 5.00
#